data_AF-A0A0Q8EKJ1-F1
#
_entry.id   AF-A0A0Q8EKJ1-F1
#
_cell.length_a   1.000
_cell.length_b   1.000
_cell.length_c   1.000
_cell.angle_alpha   90.00
_cell.angle_beta   90.00
_cell.angle_gamma   90.00
#
_symmetry.space_group_name_H-M   'P 1'
#
loop_
_entity.id
_entity.type
_entity.pdbx_description
1 polymer ?
#
loop_
_entity_poly.entity_id
_entity_poly.type
_entity_poly.pdbx_seq_one_letter_code
_entity_poly.pdbx_strand_id
1 'polypeptide(L)'
;MTARFRNTLPFLLLLACMQPDASAQRSNKAPPPDPAADPLLRAAGFLESHPDIRYRLLGLEKYDKNEHDDALRFFRRASYYADKPSQGMVAEMYWTGHGIPQDRALAYAWMDLAAERGYAGFSGLRERYWSQMDEAERARALDIGQAVYAEYGDAAAQPRLANVLRRARRQMTGSRTGFTGNLQIYIPGPSGEIQIDGSKFYDERYWDPKQYQAWHDEVWMKPRIGRVSVGEVEQVPGTPGGSRIPAVEPAKNAQEPETPEADESGLGTRKDG
;
A
#
# COMPACT_ATOMS: atom_id res chain seq x y z
N MET A 1 32.08 -54.94 -68.48
CA MET A 1 30.65 -55.05 -68.86
C MET A 1 29.87 -54.86 -67.58
N THR A 2 29.02 -53.87 -67.34
CA THR A 2 28.16 -53.04 -68.19
C THR A 2 27.87 -51.75 -67.44
N ALA A 3 27.72 -50.66 -68.19
CA ALA A 3 27.32 -49.34 -67.70
C ALA A 3 25.87 -49.30 -67.21
N ARG A 4 25.54 -48.32 -66.35
CA ARG A 4 24.40 -47.40 -66.56
C ARG A 4 24.46 -46.18 -65.62
N PHE A 5 24.62 -45.02 -66.25
CA PHE A 5 24.14 -43.69 -65.87
C PHE A 5 22.61 -43.73 -65.51
N ARG A 6 21.94 -42.83 -64.79
CA ARG A 6 22.05 -41.36 -64.57
C ARG A 6 20.95 -40.90 -63.58
N ASN A 7 21.02 -39.61 -63.19
CA ASN A 7 20.05 -38.71 -62.52
C ASN A 7 20.24 -38.50 -61.01
N THR A 8 20.84 -37.39 -60.53
CA THR A 8 20.40 -35.97 -60.50
C THR A 8 19.09 -35.72 -59.74
N LEU A 9 19.19 -35.23 -58.49
CA LEU A 9 18.75 -33.89 -58.06
C LEU A 9 19.23 -33.62 -56.61
N PRO A 10 19.53 -32.35 -56.23
CA PRO A 10 20.14 -31.99 -54.95
C PRO A 10 19.06 -31.76 -53.88
N PHE A 11 19.26 -32.27 -52.66
CA PHE A 11 18.42 -31.90 -51.52
C PHE A 11 19.19 -30.93 -50.62
N LEU A 12 18.53 -29.80 -50.36
CA LEU A 12 19.00 -28.63 -49.63
C LEU A 12 19.68 -28.96 -48.30
N LEU A 13 20.81 -28.28 -48.04
CA LEU A 13 21.29 -27.97 -46.69
C LEU A 13 20.21 -27.20 -45.93
N LEU A 14 19.61 -27.82 -44.92
CA LEU A 14 18.93 -27.11 -43.84
C LEU A 14 20.00 -26.69 -42.82
N LEU A 15 20.43 -25.44 -42.94
CA LEU A 15 21.24 -24.75 -41.94
C LEU A 15 20.43 -24.71 -40.63
N ALA A 16 20.83 -25.51 -39.64
CA ALA A 16 20.34 -25.39 -38.28
C ALA A 16 20.87 -24.08 -37.68
N CYS A 17 20.12 -23.00 -37.81
CA CYS A 17 20.34 -21.79 -37.04
C CYS A 17 19.98 -22.06 -35.57
N MET A 18 20.96 -22.54 -34.78
CA MET A 18 20.92 -22.38 -33.33
C MET A 18 20.99 -20.87 -33.06
N GLN A 19 19.84 -20.28 -32.75
CA GLN A 19 19.83 -18.91 -32.22
C GLN A 19 20.33 -18.94 -30.78
N PRO A 20 21.15 -17.96 -30.38
CA PRO A 20 21.58 -17.84 -28.99
C PRO A 20 20.36 -17.55 -28.11
N ASP A 21 20.27 -18.25 -26.98
CA ASP A 21 19.30 -17.97 -25.92
C ASP A 21 19.33 -16.48 -25.59
N ALA A 22 18.30 -15.75 -26.04
CA ALA A 22 18.06 -14.39 -25.62
C ALA A 22 17.66 -14.46 -24.14
N SER A 23 18.66 -14.37 -23.27
CA SER A 23 18.48 -14.15 -21.84
C SER A 23 17.47 -13.03 -21.67
N ALA A 24 16.30 -13.36 -21.13
CA ALA A 24 15.27 -12.39 -20.80
C ALA A 24 15.89 -11.37 -19.85
N GLN A 25 16.19 -10.19 -20.38
CA GLN A 25 16.70 -9.07 -19.62
C GLN A 25 15.61 -8.70 -18.62
N ARG A 26 15.77 -9.17 -17.36
CA ARG A 26 14.90 -8.81 -16.25
C ARG A 26 14.94 -7.30 -16.16
N SER A 27 13.88 -6.66 -16.63
CA SER A 27 13.61 -5.24 -16.44
C SER A 27 13.50 -5.01 -14.93
N ASN A 28 14.64 -4.70 -14.30
CA ASN A 28 14.74 -4.35 -12.89
C ASN A 28 14.32 -2.88 -12.74
N LYS A 29 13.04 -2.58 -13.06
CA LYS A 29 12.46 -1.29 -12.68
C LYS A 29 11.93 -1.48 -11.27
N ALA A 30 12.58 -0.79 -10.33
CA ALA A 30 12.16 -0.77 -8.94
C ALA A 30 10.66 -0.50 -8.84
N PRO A 31 9.94 -1.15 -7.90
CA PRO A 31 8.55 -0.81 -7.65
C PRO A 31 8.43 0.71 -7.41
N PRO A 32 7.33 1.34 -7.84
CA PRO A 32 7.10 2.74 -7.53
C PRO A 32 7.27 2.96 -6.01
N PRO A 33 7.93 4.05 -5.60
CA PRO A 33 8.18 4.31 -4.19
C PRO A 33 6.84 4.40 -3.44
N ASP A 34 6.76 3.76 -2.29
CA ASP A 34 5.66 3.90 -1.33
C ASP A 34 5.28 5.39 -1.19
N PRO A 35 3.99 5.77 -1.16
CA PRO A 35 3.56 7.13 -0.85
C PRO A 35 4.29 7.82 0.32
N ALA A 36 4.64 7.08 1.38
CA ALA A 36 5.41 7.63 2.51
C ALA A 36 6.89 7.90 2.18
N ALA A 37 7.39 7.43 1.04
CA ALA A 37 8.71 7.75 0.52
C ALA A 37 8.70 8.99 -0.40
N ASP A 38 7.52 9.53 -0.76
CA ASP A 38 7.44 10.82 -1.46
C ASP A 38 7.93 11.93 -0.52
N PRO A 39 9.03 12.64 -0.86
CA PRO A 39 9.55 13.71 -0.01
C PRO A 39 8.52 14.79 0.32
N LEU A 40 7.56 15.04 -0.58
CA LEU A 40 6.51 16.03 -0.36
C LEU A 40 5.55 15.59 0.74
N LEU A 41 5.13 14.33 0.75
CA LEU A 41 4.23 13.81 1.79
C LEU A 41 4.91 13.69 3.15
N ARG A 42 6.24 13.63 3.20
CA ARG A 42 7.00 13.69 4.44
C ARG A 42 7.19 15.12 4.98
N ALA A 43 6.82 16.14 4.23
CA ALA A 43 6.91 17.52 4.71
C ALA A 43 5.93 17.73 5.87
N ALA A 44 6.39 18.39 6.94
CA ALA A 44 5.59 18.74 8.12
C ALA A 44 4.18 19.28 7.76
N GLY A 45 4.09 20.28 6.89
CA GLY A 45 2.82 20.87 6.48
C GLY A 45 1.89 19.96 5.66
N PHE A 46 2.45 18.93 5.02
CA PHE A 46 1.66 17.89 4.34
C PHE A 46 1.14 16.84 5.33
N LEU A 47 1.98 16.38 6.25
CA LEU A 47 1.65 15.34 7.23
C LEU A 47 0.47 15.71 8.13
N GLU A 48 0.32 17.00 8.48
CA GLU A 48 -0.85 17.48 9.23
C GLU A 48 -2.17 17.22 8.51
N SER A 49 -2.15 17.27 7.18
CA SER A 49 -3.33 17.09 6.33
C SER A 49 -3.49 15.65 5.79
N HIS A 50 -2.50 14.79 6.01
CA HIS A 50 -2.46 13.40 5.56
C HIS A 50 -2.24 12.47 6.77
N PRO A 51 -3.26 12.35 7.65
CA PRO A 51 -3.12 11.63 8.92
C PRO A 51 -2.86 10.13 8.73
N ASP A 52 -3.30 9.55 7.61
CA ASP A 52 -2.98 8.19 7.18
C ASP A 52 -1.47 7.97 7.07
N ILE A 53 -0.77 8.85 6.35
CA ILE A 53 0.70 8.79 6.19
C ILE A 53 1.42 9.22 7.46
N ARG A 54 0.96 10.30 8.12
CA ARG A 54 1.59 10.79 9.35
C ARG A 54 1.62 9.73 10.45
N TYR A 55 0.48 9.13 10.76
CA TYR A 55 0.44 8.13 11.80
C TYR A 55 1.13 6.83 11.38
N ARG A 56 1.18 6.49 10.08
CA ARG A 56 2.00 5.38 9.62
C ARG A 56 3.48 5.61 9.89
N LEU A 57 4.00 6.79 9.55
CA LEU A 57 5.40 7.13 9.77
C LEU A 57 5.77 7.13 11.26
N LEU A 58 4.90 7.69 12.12
CA LEU A 58 5.07 7.61 13.57
C LEU A 58 5.05 6.17 14.08
N GLY A 59 4.16 5.33 13.54
CA GLY A 59 4.11 3.90 13.86
C GLY A 59 5.41 3.17 13.49
N LEU A 60 5.95 3.43 12.30
CA LEU A 60 7.22 2.86 11.85
C LEU A 60 8.38 3.30 12.74
N GLU A 61 8.46 4.59 13.09
CA GLU A 61 9.50 5.10 13.98
C GLU A 61 9.48 4.41 15.35
N LYS A 62 8.29 4.27 15.94
CA LYS A 62 8.11 3.58 17.22
C LYS A 62 8.43 2.09 17.11
N TYR A 63 8.05 1.46 16.00
CA TYR A 63 8.37 0.06 15.74
C TYR A 63 9.89 -0.17 15.66
N ASP A 64 10.62 0.70 14.95
CA ASP A 64 12.09 0.64 14.83
C ASP A 64 12.80 0.86 16.17
N LYS A 65 12.20 1.65 17.07
CA LYS A 65 12.66 1.85 18.45
C LYS A 65 12.30 0.70 19.41
N ASN A 66 11.59 -0.32 18.93
CA ASN A 66 11.01 -1.41 19.73
C ASN A 66 9.95 -0.94 20.75
N GLU A 67 9.34 0.22 20.53
CA GLU A 67 8.24 0.77 21.32
C GLU A 67 6.90 0.22 20.76
N HIS A 68 6.70 -1.10 20.85
CA HIS A 68 5.65 -1.80 20.10
C HIS A 68 4.22 -1.41 20.48
N ASP A 69 3.94 -1.10 21.75
CA ASP A 69 2.61 -0.65 22.17
C ASP A 69 2.23 0.68 21.49
N ASP A 70 3.18 1.63 21.45
CA ASP A 70 2.98 2.92 20.78
C ASP A 70 2.87 2.75 19.27
N ALA A 71 3.73 1.90 18.68
CA ALA A 71 3.67 1.58 17.26
C ALA A 71 2.28 1.05 16.85
N LEU A 72 1.74 0.10 17.62
CA LEU A 72 0.41 -0.46 17.38
C LEU A 72 -0.68 0.62 17.42
N ARG A 73 -0.60 1.53 18.40
CA ARG A 73 -1.56 2.65 18.52
C ARG A 73 -1.50 3.59 17.32
N PHE A 74 -0.31 3.93 16.86
CA PHE A 74 -0.14 4.77 15.67
C PHE A 74 -0.63 4.06 14.41
N PHE A 75 -0.31 2.77 14.20
CA PHE A 75 -0.82 2.03 13.05
C PHE A 75 -2.34 1.87 13.06
N ARG A 76 -2.96 1.68 14.24
CA ARG A 76 -4.43 1.69 14.36
C ARG A 76 -5.01 3.05 13.99
N ARG A 77 -4.39 4.14 14.42
CA ARG A 77 -4.84 5.50 14.06
C ARG A 77 -4.65 5.80 12.56
N ALA A 78 -3.58 5.33 11.93
CA ALA A 78 -3.43 5.39 10.48
C ALA A 78 -4.50 4.56 9.75
N SER A 79 -4.76 3.35 10.25
CA SER A 79 -5.80 2.45 9.72
C SER A 79 -7.20 3.07 9.78
N TYR A 80 -7.48 3.89 10.80
CA TYR A 80 -8.72 4.64 10.94
C TYR A 80 -8.97 5.62 9.77
N TYR A 81 -7.90 6.02 9.07
CA TYR A 81 -7.90 6.81 7.84
C TYR A 81 -7.64 5.98 6.57
N ALA A 82 -7.92 4.68 6.61
CA ALA A 82 -7.89 3.77 5.46
C ALA A 82 -6.49 3.49 4.88
N ASP A 83 -5.43 3.62 5.69
CA ASP A 83 -4.08 3.25 5.31
C ASP A 83 -3.90 1.71 5.30
N LYS A 84 -3.92 1.10 4.12
CA LYS A 84 -3.77 -0.36 3.95
C LYS A 84 -2.42 -0.90 4.47
N PRO A 85 -1.28 -0.21 4.28
CA PRO A 85 -0.02 -0.65 4.87
C PRO A 85 -0.06 -0.74 6.40
N SER A 86 -0.65 0.23 7.09
CA SER A 86 -0.79 0.20 8.54
C SER A 86 -1.76 -0.90 9.00
N GLN A 87 -2.83 -1.17 8.24
CA GLN A 87 -3.71 -2.32 8.50
C GLN A 87 -2.91 -3.63 8.44
N GLY A 88 -2.00 -3.76 7.45
CA GLY A 88 -1.07 -4.88 7.34
C GLY A 88 -0.07 -4.95 8.49
N MET A 89 0.47 -3.82 8.96
CA MET A 89 1.37 -3.78 10.13
C MET A 89 0.66 -4.21 11.41
N VAL A 90 -0.59 -3.75 11.65
CA VAL A 90 -1.40 -4.22 12.79
C VAL A 90 -1.59 -5.73 12.72
N ALA A 91 -1.91 -6.26 11.54
CA ALA A 91 -2.06 -7.69 11.33
C ALA A 91 -0.77 -8.47 11.63
N GLU A 92 0.36 -8.01 11.13
CA GLU A 92 1.66 -8.67 11.34
C GLU A 92 2.07 -8.66 12.81
N MET A 93 1.88 -7.54 13.51
CA MET A 93 2.18 -7.44 14.94
C MET A 93 1.37 -8.44 15.77
N TYR A 94 0.07 -8.61 15.48
CA TYR A 94 -0.75 -9.64 16.14
C TYR A 94 -0.38 -11.06 15.69
N TRP A 95 0.07 -11.23 14.45
CA TRP A 95 0.46 -12.54 13.92
C TRP A 95 1.75 -13.05 14.55
N THR A 96 2.75 -12.20 14.74
CA THR A 96 4.04 -12.58 15.30
C THR A 96 4.09 -12.45 16.82
N GLY A 97 3.28 -11.58 17.41
CA GLY A 97 3.36 -11.24 18.83
C GLY A 97 4.62 -10.43 19.18
N HIS A 98 5.14 -9.62 18.25
CA HIS A 98 6.31 -8.78 18.53
C HIS A 98 5.95 -7.64 19.49
N GLY A 99 6.40 -7.78 20.75
CA GLY A 99 6.18 -6.78 21.81
C GLY A 99 4.75 -6.69 22.33
N ILE A 100 3.81 -7.43 21.74
CA ILE A 100 2.41 -7.53 22.16
C ILE A 100 1.97 -9.01 22.18
N PRO A 101 0.91 -9.38 22.93
CA PRO A 101 0.39 -10.75 22.88
C PRO A 101 -0.06 -11.15 21.46
N GLN A 102 0.32 -12.37 21.04
CA GLN A 102 -0.09 -12.94 19.76
C GLN A 102 -1.61 -13.20 19.75
N ASP A 103 -2.28 -12.80 18.67
CA ASP A 103 -3.69 -13.13 18.42
C ASP A 103 -3.89 -13.40 16.92
N ARG A 104 -3.82 -14.68 16.54
CA ARG A 104 -3.85 -15.12 15.13
C ARG A 104 -5.19 -14.87 14.46
N ALA A 105 -6.28 -14.97 15.22
CA ALA A 105 -7.61 -14.67 14.71
C ALA A 105 -7.73 -13.18 14.38
N LEU A 106 -7.31 -12.31 15.31
CA LEU A 106 -7.35 -10.86 15.11
C LEU A 106 -6.39 -10.44 13.98
N ALA A 107 -5.20 -11.02 13.93
CA ALA A 107 -4.25 -10.81 12.85
C ALA A 107 -4.84 -11.10 11.47
N TYR A 108 -5.58 -12.22 11.34
CA TYR A 108 -6.25 -12.54 10.08
C TYR A 108 -7.30 -11.50 9.70
N ALA A 109 -8.17 -11.09 10.63
CA ALA A 109 -9.18 -10.08 10.37
C ALA A 109 -8.55 -8.77 9.86
N TRP A 110 -7.45 -8.32 10.48
CA TRP A 110 -6.71 -7.15 10.02
C TRP A 110 -6.03 -7.36 8.66
N MET A 111 -5.49 -8.54 8.37
CA MET A 111 -4.86 -8.82 7.08
C MET A 111 -5.88 -8.92 5.95
N ASP A 112 -7.05 -9.51 6.21
CA ASP A 112 -8.16 -9.53 5.27
C ASP A 112 -8.70 -8.12 5.01
N LEU A 113 -8.75 -7.29 6.05
CA LEU A 113 -9.02 -5.86 5.91
C LEU A 113 -7.97 -5.14 5.04
N ALA A 114 -6.68 -5.40 5.24
CA ALA A 114 -5.61 -4.83 4.41
C ALA A 114 -5.75 -5.28 2.93
N ALA A 115 -6.22 -6.52 2.71
CA ALA A 115 -6.45 -7.11 1.39
C ALA A 115 -7.76 -6.65 0.71
N GLU A 116 -8.59 -5.81 1.35
CA GLU A 116 -9.89 -5.34 0.82
C GLU A 116 -9.78 -4.77 -0.61
N ARG A 117 -8.69 -4.04 -0.91
CA ARG A 117 -8.44 -3.42 -2.21
C ARG A 117 -7.81 -4.37 -3.24
N GLY A 118 -7.58 -5.63 -2.88
CA GLY A 118 -7.00 -6.64 -3.78
C GLY A 118 -5.49 -6.51 -3.99
N TYR A 119 -4.77 -5.79 -3.12
CA TYR A 119 -3.31 -5.70 -3.23
C TYR A 119 -2.70 -7.09 -3.08
N ALA A 120 -1.93 -7.52 -4.08
CA ALA A 120 -1.46 -8.90 -4.19
C ALA A 120 -0.64 -9.35 -2.97
N GLY A 121 0.16 -8.44 -2.39
CA GLY A 121 0.94 -8.71 -1.18
C GLY A 121 0.06 -9.06 0.03
N PHE A 122 -0.93 -8.22 0.34
CA PHE A 122 -1.85 -8.47 1.46
C PHE A 122 -2.77 -9.66 1.20
N SER A 123 -3.23 -9.84 -0.05
CA SER A 123 -4.00 -11.02 -0.43
C SER A 123 -3.20 -12.31 -0.20
N GLY A 124 -1.94 -12.35 -0.61
CA GLY A 124 -1.06 -13.50 -0.38
C GLY A 124 -0.78 -13.77 1.10
N LEU A 125 -0.55 -12.71 1.89
CA LEU A 125 -0.38 -12.83 3.34
C LEU A 125 -1.66 -13.34 4.03
N ARG A 126 -2.83 -12.85 3.63
CA ARG A 126 -4.13 -13.34 4.11
C ARG A 126 -4.28 -14.84 3.86
N GLU A 127 -4.06 -15.31 2.63
CA GLU A 127 -4.19 -16.75 2.33
C GLU A 127 -3.21 -17.58 3.16
N ARG A 128 -1.97 -17.08 3.31
CA ARG A 128 -0.96 -17.72 4.15
C ARG A 128 -1.37 -17.77 5.62
N TYR A 129 -2.03 -16.73 6.14
CA TYR A 129 -2.54 -16.74 7.52
C TYR A 129 -3.64 -17.78 7.65
N TRP A 130 -4.64 -17.75 6.76
CA TRP A 130 -5.75 -18.69 6.76
C TRP A 130 -5.28 -20.14 6.75
N SER A 131 -4.32 -20.49 5.89
CA SER A 131 -3.84 -21.86 5.73
C SER A 131 -3.14 -22.41 6.98
N GLN A 132 -2.60 -21.55 7.83
CA GLN A 132 -1.91 -21.93 9.06
C GLN A 132 -2.82 -21.90 10.31
N MET A 133 -4.04 -21.40 10.19
CA MET A 133 -4.98 -21.32 11.30
C MET A 133 -5.81 -22.58 11.45
N ASP A 134 -6.15 -22.93 12.69
CA ASP A 134 -7.11 -23.99 12.97
C ASP A 134 -8.57 -23.52 12.78
N GLU A 135 -9.52 -24.45 12.92
CA GLU A 135 -10.94 -24.15 12.71
C GLU A 135 -11.51 -23.17 13.76
N ALA A 136 -11.06 -23.26 15.01
CA ALA A 136 -11.50 -22.38 16.08
C ALA A 136 -10.98 -20.94 15.87
N GLU A 137 -9.72 -20.80 15.47
CA GLU A 137 -9.10 -19.53 15.12
C GLU A 137 -9.82 -18.88 13.92
N ARG A 138 -10.13 -19.66 12.89
CA ARG A 138 -10.87 -19.18 11.70
C ARG A 138 -12.28 -18.72 12.05
N ALA A 139 -13.01 -19.51 12.85
CA ALA A 139 -14.35 -19.14 13.31
C ALA A 139 -14.31 -17.83 14.12
N ARG A 140 -13.35 -17.70 15.05
CA ARG A 140 -13.16 -16.47 15.83
C ARG A 140 -12.80 -15.29 14.93
N ALA A 141 -11.97 -15.48 13.91
CA ALA A 141 -11.57 -14.42 13.00
C ALA A 141 -12.75 -13.84 12.21
N LEU A 142 -13.69 -14.70 11.78
CA LEU A 142 -14.92 -14.27 11.09
C LEU A 142 -15.86 -13.48 12.02
N ASP A 143 -15.90 -13.84 13.30
CA ASP A 143 -16.72 -13.16 14.31
C ASP A 143 -16.15 -11.78 14.69
N ILE A 144 -14.89 -11.73 15.15
CA ILE A 144 -14.24 -10.47 15.55
C ILE A 144 -14.02 -9.54 14.35
N GLY A 145 -13.87 -10.12 13.15
CA GLY A 145 -13.69 -9.38 11.91
C GLY A 145 -14.84 -8.41 11.65
N GLN A 146 -16.09 -8.77 12.00
CA GLN A 146 -17.25 -7.89 11.78
C GLN A 146 -17.04 -6.49 12.37
N ALA A 147 -16.55 -6.41 13.60
CA ALA A 147 -16.28 -5.14 14.28
C ALA A 147 -15.10 -4.40 13.65
N VAL A 148 -14.02 -5.11 13.32
CA VAL A 148 -12.84 -4.54 12.66
C VAL A 148 -13.22 -3.93 11.31
N TYR A 149 -13.98 -4.66 10.49
CA TYR A 149 -14.44 -4.20 9.17
C TYR A 149 -15.42 -3.02 9.28
N ALA A 150 -16.32 -3.03 10.25
CA ALA A 150 -17.27 -1.93 10.45
C ALA A 150 -16.54 -0.61 10.79
N GLU A 151 -15.47 -0.68 11.58
CA GLU A 151 -14.74 0.51 12.04
C GLU A 151 -13.64 0.98 11.07
N TYR A 152 -12.89 0.04 10.49
CA TYR A 152 -11.66 0.31 9.72
C TYR A 152 -11.76 -0.05 8.23
N GLY A 153 -12.87 -0.68 7.80
CA GLY A 153 -13.19 -0.92 6.39
C GLY A 153 -13.20 0.37 5.58
N ASP A 154 -12.85 0.28 4.29
CA ASP A 154 -12.80 1.46 3.41
C ASP A 154 -14.13 2.23 3.40
N ALA A 155 -15.27 1.54 3.49
CA ALA A 155 -16.60 2.14 3.57
C ALA A 155 -16.79 3.07 4.78
N ALA A 156 -16.07 2.82 5.88
CA ALA A 156 -16.09 3.65 7.09
C ALA A 156 -14.93 4.67 7.09
N ALA A 157 -13.74 4.23 6.73
CA ALA A 157 -12.50 4.99 6.90
C ALA A 157 -12.22 5.99 5.76
N GLN A 158 -12.53 5.67 4.50
CA GLN A 158 -12.30 6.60 3.38
C GLN A 158 -13.10 7.90 3.51
N PRO A 159 -14.38 7.91 3.94
CA PRO A 159 -15.09 9.15 4.21
C PRO A 159 -14.38 10.08 5.20
N ARG A 160 -13.71 9.51 6.21
CA ARG A 160 -12.98 10.26 7.25
C ARG A 160 -11.76 10.94 6.65
N LEU A 161 -10.91 10.18 5.94
CA LEU A 161 -9.75 10.75 5.24
C LEU A 161 -10.20 11.81 4.23
N ALA A 162 -11.24 11.51 3.44
CA ALA A 162 -11.77 12.43 2.45
C ALA A 162 -12.27 13.75 3.08
N ASN A 163 -12.82 13.72 4.29
CA ASN A 163 -13.19 14.92 5.03
C ASN A 163 -11.97 15.76 5.43
N VAL A 164 -10.89 15.11 5.89
CA VAL A 164 -9.63 15.78 6.24
C VAL A 164 -9.04 16.47 5.01
N LEU A 165 -8.87 15.73 3.90
CA LEU A 165 -8.30 16.26 2.65
C LEU A 165 -9.11 17.44 2.10
N ARG A 166 -10.44 17.32 2.07
CA ARG A 166 -11.33 18.42 1.63
C ARG A 166 -11.22 19.65 2.52
N ARG A 167 -11.10 19.48 3.84
CA ARG A 167 -10.94 20.59 4.78
C ARG A 167 -9.59 21.28 4.56
N ALA A 168 -8.51 20.51 4.48
CA ALA A 168 -7.17 21.02 4.26
C ALA A 168 -7.08 21.80 2.94
N ARG A 169 -7.64 21.25 1.85
CA ARG A 169 -7.74 21.93 0.54
C ARG A 169 -8.42 23.31 0.62
N ARG A 170 -9.50 23.42 1.39
CA ARG A 170 -10.22 24.70 1.61
C ARG A 170 -9.39 25.70 2.42
N GLN A 171 -8.60 25.23 3.37
CA GLN A 171 -7.75 26.09 4.21
C GLN A 171 -6.49 26.56 3.45
N MET A 172 -5.94 25.71 2.60
CA MET A 172 -4.76 25.97 1.77
C MET A 172 -4.97 27.04 0.69
N THR A 173 -6.18 27.18 0.15
CA THR A 173 -6.52 28.18 -0.88
C THR A 173 -6.73 29.60 -0.32
N GLY A 174 -6.28 29.86 0.91
CA GLY A 174 -6.53 31.09 1.68
C GLY A 174 -5.72 32.34 1.30
N SER A 175 -4.79 32.30 0.33
CA SER A 175 -4.28 33.54 -0.25
C SER A 175 -5.36 34.10 -1.18
N ARG A 176 -5.91 35.28 -0.85
CA ARG A 176 -7.07 35.91 -1.53
C ARG A 176 -6.86 36.19 -3.03
N THR A 177 -5.69 35.90 -3.58
CA THR A 177 -5.31 36.16 -4.97
C THR A 177 -5.05 34.90 -5.79
N GLY A 178 -5.05 33.70 -5.20
CA GLY A 178 -4.77 32.46 -5.95
C GLY A 178 -3.38 32.39 -6.58
N PHE A 179 -2.44 33.24 -6.13
CA PHE A 179 -1.10 33.33 -6.69
C PHE A 179 -0.18 32.30 -6.04
N THR A 180 0.25 31.30 -6.81
CA THR A 180 1.20 30.24 -6.40
C THR A 180 2.63 30.50 -6.87
N GLY A 181 2.92 31.69 -7.41
CA GLY A 181 4.17 31.98 -8.11
C GLY A 181 5.41 31.86 -7.22
N ASN A 182 6.33 30.98 -7.62
CA ASN A 182 7.66 30.74 -7.06
C ASN A 182 7.71 30.29 -5.59
N LEU A 183 6.64 29.69 -5.05
CA LEU A 183 6.73 29.08 -3.73
C LEU A 183 7.72 27.90 -3.80
N GLN A 184 8.83 28.01 -3.10
CA GLN A 184 9.80 26.93 -2.93
C GLN A 184 9.63 26.40 -1.51
N ILE A 185 9.34 25.11 -1.39
CA ILE A 185 9.17 24.45 -0.11
C ILE A 185 10.50 23.78 0.21
N TYR A 186 11.12 24.21 1.29
CA TYR A 186 12.37 23.63 1.77
C TYR A 186 12.04 22.64 2.87
N ILE A 187 12.35 21.37 2.63
CA ILE A 187 12.14 20.29 3.59
C ILE A 187 13.49 19.90 4.16
N PRO A 188 13.72 20.04 5.47
CA PRO A 188 14.94 19.53 6.08
C PRO A 188 14.98 18.00 5.95
N GLY A 189 16.07 17.46 5.39
CA GLY A 189 16.30 16.03 5.25
C GLY A 189 17.66 15.60 5.80
N PRO A 190 17.91 14.27 5.93
CA PRO A 190 19.17 13.73 6.46
C PRO A 190 20.41 14.17 5.66
N SER A 191 20.22 14.58 4.41
CA SER A 191 21.26 14.99 3.47
C SER A 191 21.30 16.51 3.21
N GLY A 192 20.54 17.31 3.98
CA GLY A 192 20.35 18.75 3.76
C GLY A 192 18.91 19.12 3.37
N GLU A 193 18.69 20.39 3.02
CA GLU A 193 17.37 20.86 2.58
C GLU A 193 17.02 20.30 1.19
N ILE A 194 15.87 19.64 1.10
CA ILE A 194 15.25 19.22 -0.15
C ILE A 194 14.35 20.36 -0.61
N GLN A 195 14.67 20.96 -1.75
CA GLN A 195 13.83 21.96 -2.37
C GLN A 195 12.76 21.27 -3.21
N ILE A 196 11.49 21.54 -2.91
CA ILE A 196 10.35 21.08 -3.69
C ILE A 196 9.62 22.27 -4.28
N ASP A 197 9.36 22.17 -5.58
CA ASP A 197 8.53 23.12 -6.30
C ASP A 197 7.13 23.18 -5.68
N GLY A 198 6.71 24.37 -5.25
CA GLY A 198 5.43 24.60 -4.61
C GLY A 198 4.24 24.24 -5.49
N SER A 199 4.36 24.19 -6.82
CA SER A 199 3.27 23.68 -7.68
C SER A 199 2.92 22.23 -7.38
N LYS A 200 3.89 21.42 -6.93
CA LYS A 200 3.63 20.05 -6.46
C LYS A 200 2.81 20.04 -5.18
N PHE A 201 2.96 21.06 -4.34
CA PHE A 201 2.12 21.23 -3.14
C PHE A 201 0.65 21.42 -3.51
N TYR A 202 0.34 22.01 -4.66
CA TYR A 202 -1.04 22.24 -5.12
C TYR A 202 -1.57 21.17 -6.09
N ASP A 203 -0.83 20.11 -6.38
CA ASP A 203 -1.29 19.03 -7.28
C ASP A 203 -2.56 18.39 -6.70
N GLU A 204 -3.66 18.41 -7.47
CA GLU A 204 -4.95 17.88 -7.03
C GLU A 204 -4.88 16.41 -6.63
N ARG A 205 -3.88 15.66 -7.12
CA ARG A 205 -3.67 14.27 -6.75
C ARG A 205 -3.48 14.04 -5.26
N TYR A 206 -2.93 15.02 -4.53
CA TYR A 206 -2.75 14.90 -3.09
C TYR A 206 -3.98 15.34 -2.28
N TRP A 207 -4.90 16.10 -2.88
CA TRP A 207 -5.98 16.77 -2.14
C TRP A 207 -7.39 16.34 -2.54
N ASP A 208 -7.57 15.86 -3.77
CA ASP A 208 -8.81 15.23 -4.20
C ASP A 208 -8.83 13.77 -3.73
N PRO A 209 -9.82 13.37 -2.89
CA PRO A 209 -9.82 12.04 -2.30
C PRO A 209 -9.81 10.89 -3.33
N LYS A 210 -10.43 11.08 -4.50
CA LYS A 210 -10.45 10.04 -5.54
C LYS A 210 -9.11 9.93 -6.23
N GLN A 211 -8.50 11.06 -6.57
CA GLN A 211 -7.17 11.07 -7.18
C GLN A 211 -6.11 10.56 -6.20
N TYR A 212 -6.22 10.91 -4.92
CA TYR A 212 -5.35 10.45 -3.85
C TYR A 212 -5.39 8.93 -3.70
N GLN A 213 -6.59 8.37 -3.61
CA GLN A 213 -6.76 6.92 -3.56
C GLN A 213 -6.23 6.25 -4.83
N ALA A 214 -6.57 6.76 -6.02
CA ALA A 214 -6.12 6.18 -7.28
C ALA A 214 -4.58 6.17 -7.40
N TRP A 215 -3.92 7.19 -6.86
CA TRP A 215 -2.47 7.26 -6.80
C TRP A 215 -1.88 6.21 -5.85
N HIS A 216 -2.44 6.04 -4.65
CA HIS A 216 -2.07 4.94 -3.75
C HIS A 216 -2.29 3.58 -4.41
N ASP A 217 -3.46 3.34 -4.98
CA ASP A 217 -3.82 2.10 -5.65
C ASP A 217 -2.85 1.83 -6.83
N GLU A 218 -2.44 2.85 -7.59
CA GLU A 218 -1.45 2.68 -8.66
C GLU A 218 -0.10 2.16 -8.14
N VAL A 219 0.35 2.65 -6.98
CA VAL A 219 1.61 2.19 -6.37
C VAL A 219 1.49 0.73 -5.91
N TRP A 220 0.37 0.37 -5.28
CA TRP A 220 0.20 -0.93 -4.62
C TRP A 220 -0.42 -2.04 -5.50
N MET A 221 -1.18 -1.71 -6.55
CA MET A 221 -1.80 -2.66 -7.48
C MET A 221 -0.94 -2.98 -8.71
N LYS A 222 0.09 -2.19 -9.04
CA LYS A 222 0.99 -2.44 -10.19
C LYS A 222 2.37 -2.95 -9.76
N PRO A 223 2.54 -4.19 -9.28
CA PRO A 223 3.85 -4.81 -9.40
C PRO A 223 4.06 -5.07 -10.90
N ARG A 224 4.96 -4.33 -11.55
CA ARG A 224 5.35 -4.58 -12.95
C ARG A 224 6.15 -5.88 -13.03
N ILE A 225 5.48 -7.01 -12.85
CA ILE A 225 6.02 -8.35 -13.06
C ILE A 225 5.70 -8.70 -14.51
N GLY A 226 6.72 -9.08 -15.30
CA GLY A 226 6.54 -9.50 -16.68
C GLY A 226 5.48 -10.61 -16.77
N ARG A 227 4.66 -10.59 -17.83
CA ARG A 227 3.69 -11.66 -18.12
C ARG A 227 4.39 -13.01 -18.06
N VAL A 228 4.10 -13.80 -17.03
CA VAL A 228 4.31 -15.24 -17.08
C VAL A 228 2.98 -15.83 -17.53
N SER A 229 2.95 -16.36 -18.75
CA SER A 229 1.81 -17.12 -19.24
C SER A 229 1.84 -18.48 -18.56
N VAL A 230 1.06 -18.64 -17.50
CA VAL A 230 0.71 -19.96 -16.99
C VAL A 230 -0.44 -20.46 -17.85
N GLY A 231 -0.38 -21.72 -18.31
CA GLY A 231 -1.39 -22.33 -19.19
C GLY A 231 -2.81 -22.34 -18.59
N GLU A 232 -3.78 -22.86 -19.36
CA GLU A 232 -5.22 -22.81 -19.03
C GLU A 232 -5.50 -23.22 -17.58
N VAL A 233 -6.08 -22.27 -16.83
CA VAL A 233 -6.49 -22.45 -15.44
C VAL A 233 -7.85 -23.13 -15.41
N GLU A 234 -7.95 -24.27 -14.74
CA GLU A 234 -9.22 -24.92 -14.41
C GLU A 234 -9.99 -24.02 -13.43
N GLN A 235 -11.09 -23.43 -13.90
CA GLN A 235 -11.93 -22.53 -13.12
C GLN A 235 -12.78 -23.34 -12.13
N VAL A 236 -12.35 -23.40 -10.86
CA VAL A 236 -13.24 -23.76 -9.75
C VAL A 236 -14.25 -22.62 -9.58
N PRO A 237 -15.57 -22.87 -9.51
CA PRO A 237 -16.56 -21.81 -9.35
C PRO A 237 -16.44 -21.16 -7.96
N GLY A 238 -15.66 -20.09 -7.89
CA GLY A 238 -15.53 -19.15 -6.79
C GLY A 238 -15.17 -17.79 -7.38
N THR A 239 -15.92 -16.75 -7.01
CA THR A 239 -15.88 -15.42 -7.62
C THR A 239 -14.44 -14.87 -7.80
N PRO A 240 -14.04 -14.42 -9.00
CA PRO A 240 -12.74 -13.79 -9.20
C PRO A 240 -12.67 -12.43 -8.50
N GLY A 241 -11.69 -12.27 -7.59
CA GLY A 241 -11.05 -10.97 -7.30
C GLY A 241 -11.86 -9.88 -6.59
N GLY A 242 -12.97 -10.19 -5.91
CA GLY A 242 -13.69 -9.24 -5.05
C GLY A 242 -13.19 -9.22 -3.60
N SER A 243 -13.38 -8.12 -2.88
CA SER A 243 -13.19 -8.08 -1.42
C SER A 243 -14.00 -9.19 -0.77
N ARG A 244 -13.37 -9.96 0.13
CA ARG A 244 -14.02 -11.02 0.91
C ARG A 244 -14.62 -10.53 2.22
N ILE A 245 -14.49 -9.23 2.48
CA ILE A 245 -15.06 -8.58 3.65
C ILE A 245 -16.60 -8.63 3.53
N PRO A 246 -17.30 -9.16 4.54
CA PRO A 246 -18.76 -9.18 4.55
C PRO A 246 -19.32 -7.76 4.56
N ALA A 247 -20.51 -7.58 3.99
CA ALA A 247 -21.22 -6.31 4.04
C ALA A 247 -21.66 -6.02 5.49
N VAL A 248 -20.87 -5.20 6.18
CA VAL A 248 -21.15 -4.71 7.53
C VAL A 248 -21.53 -3.24 7.49
N GLU A 249 -22.37 -2.81 8.43
CA GLU A 249 -22.75 -1.40 8.53
C GLU A 249 -21.51 -0.55 8.94
N PRO A 250 -21.07 0.41 8.12
CA PRO A 250 -19.83 1.14 8.37
C PRO A 250 -20.00 2.18 9.49
N ALA A 251 -19.15 2.10 10.51
CA ALA A 251 -19.13 3.00 11.66
C ALA A 251 -18.44 4.35 11.33
N LYS A 252 -18.95 5.09 10.35
CA LYS A 252 -18.33 6.34 9.84
C LYS A 252 -18.03 7.39 10.92
N ASN A 253 -18.79 7.40 12.01
CA ASN A 253 -18.67 8.34 13.14
C ASN A 253 -18.01 7.71 14.38
N ALA A 254 -17.27 6.61 14.23
CA ALA A 254 -16.47 6.06 15.33
C ALA A 254 -15.54 7.12 15.92
N GLN A 255 -15.14 6.96 17.17
CA GLN A 255 -14.17 7.85 17.78
C GLN A 255 -12.77 7.55 17.22
N GLU A 256 -12.00 8.58 16.89
CA GLU A 256 -10.63 8.40 16.44
C GLU A 256 -9.77 7.79 17.58
N PRO A 257 -8.98 6.73 17.31
CA PRO A 257 -8.11 6.12 18.30
C PRO A 257 -7.10 7.11 18.89
N GLU A 258 -6.95 7.09 20.21
CA GLU A 258 -5.94 7.91 20.89
C GLU A 258 -4.52 7.36 20.67
N THR A 259 -3.57 8.26 20.44
CA THR A 259 -2.12 7.97 20.39
C THR A 259 -1.38 8.74 21.47
N PRO A 260 -0.17 8.32 21.89
CA PRO A 260 0.66 9.16 22.75
C PRO A 260 0.97 10.49 22.07
N GLU A 261 1.38 11.49 22.85
CA GLU A 261 2.04 12.66 22.28
C GLU A 261 3.32 12.20 21.58
N ALA A 262 3.42 12.48 20.28
CA ALA A 262 4.58 12.13 19.49
C ALA A 262 5.60 13.26 19.52
N ASP A 263 6.88 12.91 19.72
CA ASP A 263 7.98 13.78 19.32
C ASP A 263 8.11 13.71 17.80
N GLU A 264 7.60 14.74 17.12
CA GLU A 264 7.57 14.81 15.66
C GLU A 264 8.83 15.44 15.06
N SER A 265 9.86 15.69 15.87
CA SER A 265 11.13 16.27 15.42
C SER A 265 11.81 15.42 14.33
N GLY A 266 11.64 14.09 14.41
CA GLY A 266 12.11 13.13 13.41
C GLY A 266 11.35 13.15 12.07
N LEU A 267 10.18 13.80 12.03
CA LEU A 267 9.38 13.99 10.80
C LEU A 267 9.63 15.35 10.14
N GLY A 268 10.66 16.09 10.59
CA GLY A 268 11.00 17.41 10.03
C GLY A 268 10.03 18.52 10.45
N THR A 269 9.19 18.28 11.46
CA THR A 269 8.34 19.33 12.06
C THR A 269 9.18 20.13 13.05
N ARG A 270 9.76 21.25 12.61
CA ARG A 270 10.27 22.24 13.56
C ARG A 270 9.07 23.06 14.03
N LYS A 271 8.70 22.93 15.31
CA LYS A 271 7.86 23.93 15.99
C LYS A 271 8.72 25.18 16.17
N ASP A 272 8.83 25.97 15.12
CA ASP A 272 9.40 27.31 15.22
C ASP A 272 8.28 28.21 15.76
N GLY A 273 8.49 28.71 16.98
CA GLY A 273 7.56 29.57 17.71
C GLY A 273 7.51 31.02 17.22
#